data_AF-A0A7J2J5E1-F1
#
_entry.id   AF-A0A7J2J5E1-F1
#
_cell.length_a   1.000
_cell.length_b   1.000
_cell.length_c   1.000
_cell.angle_alpha   90.00
_cell.angle_beta   90.00
_cell.angle_gamma   90.00
#
_symmetry.space_group_name_H-M   'P 1'
#
loop_
_entity.id
_entity.type
_entity.pdbx_description
1 polymer ?
#
loop_
_entity_poly.entity_id
_entity_poly.type
_entity_poly.pdbx_seq_one_letter_code
_entity_poly.pdbx_strand_id
1 'polypeptide(L)'
;MYRPLEGGEKMVDYLIVGYGSLGSKICQSLKKKGERILVLESYNENYNKAIEDGMEARLADARDPTLLRRVGGDKVKVVIITPSDPNVIRDVIESV
;
A
#
# COMPACT_ATOMS: atom_id res chain seq x y z
N MET A 1 8.57 -9.37 -14.22
CA MET A 1 7.78 -8.81 -15.35
C MET A 1 6.73 -7.89 -14.74
N TYR A 2 6.85 -6.58 -14.92
CA TYR A 2 5.89 -5.59 -14.39
C TYR A 2 4.68 -5.51 -15.33
N ARG A 3 3.47 -5.70 -14.79
CA ARG A 3 2.21 -5.40 -15.49
C ARG A 3 1.70 -4.03 -15.00
N PRO A 4 1.65 -3.01 -15.88
CA PRO A 4 0.87 -1.82 -15.60
C PRO A 4 -0.58 -2.19 -15.30
N LEU A 5 -1.27 -1.34 -14.55
CA LEU A 5 -2.72 -1.39 -14.38
C LEU A 5 -3.38 -1.06 -15.74
N GLU A 6 -3.48 -2.04 -16.64
CA GLU A 6 -4.18 -1.89 -17.91
C GLU A 6 -5.67 -2.24 -17.74
N GLY A 7 -6.53 -1.28 -18.09
CA GLY A 7 -7.89 -1.52 -18.58
C GLY A 7 -8.82 -2.35 -17.71
N GLY A 8 -9.54 -1.69 -16.79
CA GLY A 8 -10.76 -2.23 -16.17
C GLY A 8 -10.65 -2.75 -14.73
N GLU A 9 -9.54 -2.48 -14.04
CA GLU A 9 -9.24 -3.09 -12.74
C GLU A 9 -9.84 -2.32 -11.54
N LYS A 10 -10.27 -3.08 -10.51
CA LYS A 10 -10.99 -2.62 -9.32
C LYS A 10 -10.42 -1.30 -8.76
N MET A 11 -11.26 -0.27 -8.65
CA MET A 11 -10.94 0.93 -7.87
C MET A 11 -10.49 0.51 -6.47
N VAL A 12 -9.31 0.96 -6.07
CA VAL A 12 -8.83 0.85 -4.69
C VAL A 12 -9.29 2.10 -3.94
N ASP A 13 -9.88 1.91 -2.76
CA ASP A 13 -10.33 3.02 -1.92
C ASP A 13 -9.18 3.54 -1.04
N TYR A 14 -8.34 2.62 -0.54
CA TYR A 14 -7.24 2.93 0.40
C TYR A 14 -5.91 2.33 -0.07
N LEU A 15 -4.87 3.17 -0.10
CA LEU A 15 -3.50 2.73 -0.27
C LEU A 15 -2.79 2.74 1.09
N ILE A 16 -2.24 1.61 1.53
CA ILE A 16 -1.50 1.52 2.79
C ILE A 16 -0.03 1.28 2.48
N VAL A 17 0.84 2.16 2.98
CA VAL A 17 2.30 1.99 2.95
C VAL A 17 2.73 1.36 4.27
N GLY A 18 3.32 0.17 4.18
CA GLY A 18 3.74 -0.65 5.31
C GLY A 18 2.64 -1.56 5.86
N TYR A 19 3.00 -2.81 6.14
CA TYR A 19 2.18 -3.88 6.72
C TYR A 19 2.78 -4.42 8.02
N GLY A 20 3.40 -3.53 8.80
CA GLY A 20 3.89 -3.84 10.14
C GLY A 20 2.78 -3.93 11.19
N SER A 21 3.13 -3.63 12.45
CA SER A 21 2.21 -3.72 13.59
C SER A 21 0.98 -2.81 13.49
N LEU A 22 1.15 -1.59 12.96
CA LEU A 22 0.07 -0.63 12.77
C LEU A 22 -0.69 -0.86 11.44
N GLY A 23 0.05 -0.96 10.33
CA GLY A 23 -0.53 -1.15 8.99
C GLY A 23 -1.45 -2.36 8.89
N SER A 24 -1.05 -3.51 9.46
CA SER A 24 -1.88 -4.72 9.49
C SER A 24 -3.19 -4.52 10.27
N LYS A 25 -3.17 -3.86 11.44
CA LYS A 25 -4.38 -3.58 12.23
C LYS A 25 -5.35 -2.67 11.49
N ILE A 26 -4.83 -1.63 10.81
CA ILE A 26 -5.65 -0.72 9.99
C ILE A 26 -6.26 -1.48 8.82
N CYS A 27 -5.45 -2.27 8.10
CA CYS A 27 -5.93 -3.10 6.98
C CYS A 27 -7.07 -4.04 7.42
N GLN A 28 -6.89 -4.75 8.54
CA GLN A 28 -7.91 -5.66 9.06
C GLN A 28 -9.19 -4.92 9.47
N SER A 29 -9.08 -3.71 10.03
CA SER A 29 -10.23 -2.88 10.38
C SER A 29 -11.01 -2.42 9.14
N LEU A 30 -10.30 -1.93 8.11
CA LEU A 30 -10.91 -1.48 6.85
C LEU A 30 -11.49 -2.65 6.05
N LYS A 31 -10.81 -3.80 6.02
CA LYS A 31 -11.29 -5.02 5.34
C LYS A 31 -12.62 -5.50 5.94
N LYS A 32 -12.77 -5.45 7.27
CA LYS A 32 -14.03 -5.76 7.97
C LYS A 32 -15.18 -4.82 7.58
N LYS A 33 -14.88 -3.61 7.11
CA LYS A 33 -15.86 -2.65 6.59
C LYS A 33 -16.17 -2.83 5.10
N GLY A 34 -15.51 -3.77 4.43
CA GLY A 34 -15.68 -4.03 2.99
C GLY A 34 -14.90 -3.07 2.08
N GLU A 35 -13.95 -2.31 2.63
CA GLU A 35 -13.15 -1.36 1.84
C GLU A 35 -12.14 -2.09 0.95
N ARG A 36 -11.87 -1.53 -0.24
CA ARG A 36 -10.88 -2.06 -1.18
C ARG A 36 -9.52 -1.45 -0.87
N ILE A 37 -8.55 -2.29 -0.52
CA ILE A 37 -7.26 -1.88 0.05
C ILE A 37 -6.14 -2.47 -0.79
N LEU A 38 -5.17 -1.63 -1.14
CA LEU A 38 -3.88 -2.07 -1.69
C LEU A 38 -2.77 -1.77 -0.68
N VAL A 39 -1.93 -2.78 -0.41
CA VAL A 39 -0.78 -2.66 0.49
C VAL A 39 0.51 -2.53 -0.33
N LEU A 40 1.35 -1.56 -0.01
CA LEU A 40 2.72 -1.44 -0.49
C LEU A 40 3.67 -1.80 0.66
N GLU A 41 4.48 -2.84 0.49
CA GLU A 41 5.36 -3.34 1.54
C GLU A 41 6.74 -3.64 0.96
N SER A 42 7.80 -3.19 1.63
CA SER A 42 9.19 -3.34 1.17
C SER A 42 9.88 -4.57 1.76
N TYR A 43 9.40 -5.08 2.89
CA TYR A 43 9.96 -6.23 3.59
C TYR A 43 9.21 -7.51 3.19
N ASN A 44 9.94 -8.48 2.63
CA ASN A 44 9.38 -9.75 2.16
C ASN A 44 8.54 -10.49 3.22
N GLU A 45 8.97 -10.49 4.48
CA GLU A 45 8.25 -11.16 5.56
C GLU A 45 6.86 -10.54 5.79
N ASN A 46 6.79 -9.21 5.85
CA ASN A 46 5.52 -8.49 6.02
C ASN A 46 4.65 -8.58 4.77
N TYR A 47 5.26 -8.60 3.58
CA TYR A 47 4.55 -8.80 2.31
C TYR A 47 3.89 -10.17 2.27
N ASN A 48 4.64 -11.24 2.58
CA ASN A 48 4.10 -12.60 2.62
C ASN A 48 2.97 -12.71 3.64
N LYS A 49 3.15 -12.11 4.82
CA LYS A 49 2.10 -12.02 5.84
C LYS A 49 0.85 -11.31 5.32
N ALA A 50 0.99 -10.22 4.56
CA ALA A 50 -0.16 -9.53 3.96
C ALA A 50 -0.92 -10.43 3.00
N ILE A 51 -0.21 -11.21 2.17
CA ILE A 51 -0.81 -12.20 1.27
C ILE A 51 -1.53 -13.30 2.07
N GLU A 52 -0.91 -13.83 3.12
CA GLU A 52 -1.50 -14.84 4.02
C GLU A 52 -2.76 -14.33 4.72
N ASP A 53 -2.77 -13.05 5.13
CA ASP A 53 -3.94 -12.35 5.69
C ASP A 53 -5.03 -12.06 4.65
N GLY A 54 -4.80 -12.43 3.38
CA GLY A 54 -5.71 -12.25 2.25
C GLY A 54 -5.86 -10.79 1.84
N MET A 55 -4.80 -10.00 1.97
CA MET A 55 -4.74 -8.63 1.44
C MET A 55 -4.25 -8.64 -0.01
N GLU A 56 -4.66 -7.64 -0.77
CA GLU A 56 -3.98 -7.32 -2.03
C GLU A 56 -2.72 -6.52 -1.68
N ALA A 57 -1.54 -7.06 -2.01
CA ALA A 57 -0.26 -6.45 -1.66
C ALA A 57 0.71 -6.44 -2.84
N ARG A 58 1.62 -5.46 -2.84
CA ARG A 58 2.74 -5.37 -3.77
C ARG A 58 4.04 -5.22 -2.99
N LEU A 59 5.01 -6.06 -3.32
CA LEU A 59 6.37 -5.89 -2.84
C LEU A 59 6.99 -4.67 -3.54
N ALA A 60 7.15 -3.57 -2.82
CA ALA A 60 7.60 -2.30 -3.38
C ALA A 60 8.23 -1.39 -2.31
N ASP A 61 9.21 -0.59 -2.73
CA ASP A 61 9.82 0.43 -1.90
C ASP A 61 9.12 1.77 -2.12
N ALA A 62 8.42 2.26 -1.11
CA ALA A 62 7.67 3.51 -1.19
C ALA A 62 8.55 4.76 -1.28
N ARG A 63 9.88 4.62 -1.16
CA ARG A 63 10.86 5.68 -1.45
C ARG A 63 11.09 5.88 -2.95
N ASP A 64 10.58 5.01 -3.82
CA ASP A 64 10.53 5.31 -5.27
C ASP A 64 9.45 6.38 -5.51
N PRO A 65 9.83 7.61 -5.89
CA PRO A 65 8.89 8.72 -6.02
C PRO A 65 7.86 8.52 -7.14
N THR A 66 8.11 7.57 -8.04
CA THR A 66 7.17 7.24 -9.12
C THR A 66 6.17 6.15 -8.73
N LEU A 67 6.38 5.45 -7.62
CA LEU A 67 5.60 4.28 -7.23
C LEU A 67 4.13 4.63 -6.99
N LEU A 68 3.86 5.65 -6.16
CA LEU A 68 2.49 6.03 -5.78
C LEU A 68 1.65 6.34 -7.01
N ARG A 69 2.21 7.10 -7.96
CA ARG A 69 1.55 7.38 -9.24
C ARG A 69 1.37 6.12 -10.09
N ARG A 70 2.38 5.25 -10.18
CA ARG A 70 2.31 3.99 -10.93
C ARG A 70 1.25 3.02 -10.40
N VAL A 71 0.93 3.08 -9.11
CA VAL A 71 -0.11 2.25 -8.50
C VAL A 71 -1.49 2.94 -8.45
N GLY A 72 -1.63 4.12 -9.06
CA GLY A 72 -2.89 4.86 -9.10
C GLY A 72 -3.23 5.58 -7.81
N GLY A 73 -2.21 6.00 -7.03
CA GLY A 73 -2.39 6.76 -5.79
C GLY A 73 -3.13 8.10 -5.98
N ASP A 74 -3.16 8.63 -7.20
CA ASP A 74 -3.97 9.79 -7.58
C ASP A 74 -5.48 9.51 -7.62
N LYS A 75 -5.88 8.23 -7.57
CA LYS A 75 -7.28 7.79 -7.70
C LYS A 75 -7.86 7.17 -6.43
N VAL A 76 -7.05 7.02 -5.38
CA VAL A 76 -7.53 6.48 -4.09
C VAL A 76 -8.17 7.58 -3.25
N LYS A 77 -9.05 7.20 -2.32
CA LYS A 77 -9.65 8.17 -1.38
C LYS A 77 -8.64 8.64 -0.35
N VAL A 78 -7.77 7.74 0.11
CA VAL A 78 -6.82 8.00 1.20
C VAL A 78 -5.54 7.19 0.99
N VAL A 79 -4.40 7.84 1.24
CA VAL A 79 -3.10 7.18 1.44
C VAL A 79 -2.79 7.15 2.94
N ILE A 80 -2.47 5.97 3.48
CA ILE A 80 -2.13 5.77 4.90
C ILE A 80 -0.67 5.32 4.99
N ILE A 81 0.16 6.14 5.61
CA ILE A 81 1.60 5.90 5.76
C ILE A 81 1.85 5.38 7.18
N THR A 82 2.32 4.14 7.29
CA THR A 82 2.54 3.47 8.59
C THR A 82 3.98 3.01 8.91
N PRO A 83 5.03 3.21 8.08
CA PRO A 83 6.40 2.97 8.51
C PRO A 83 6.75 3.78 9.76
N SER A 84 7.57 3.21 10.64
CA SER A 84 8.03 3.90 11.85
C SER A 84 9.27 4.78 11.62
N ASP A 85 9.98 4.60 10.50
CA ASP A 85 11.17 5.38 10.17
C ASP A 85 10.78 6.76 9.62
N PRO A 86 11.14 7.87 10.29
CA PRO A 86 10.79 9.22 9.84
C PRO A 86 11.35 9.58 8.46
N ASN A 87 12.47 8.99 8.03
CA ASN A 87 13.02 9.25 6.70
C ASN A 87 12.12 8.65 5.62
N VAL A 88 11.64 7.43 5.84
CA VAL A 88 10.68 6.79 4.93
C VAL A 88 9.39 7.61 4.86
N ILE A 89 8.89 8.10 6.00
CA ILE A 89 7.68 8.95 6.01
C ILE A 89 7.90 10.22 5.17
N ARG A 90 9.02 10.92 5.36
CA ARG A 90 9.34 12.14 4.59
C ARG A 90 9.40 11.85 3.09
N ASP A 91 10.16 10.83 2.69
CA ASP A 91 10.38 10.50 1.29
C ASP A 91 9.05 10.13 0.59
N VAL A 92 8.16 9.44 1.30
CA VAL A 92 6.81 9.11 0.78
C VAL A 92 5.96 10.37 0.64
N ILE A 93 5.94 11.26 1.63
CA ILE A 93 5.12 12.49 1.60
C ILE A 93 5.55 13.41 0.46
N GLU A 94 6.85 13.53 0.19
CA GLU A 94 7.39 14.32 -0.93
C GLU A 94 7.02 13.75 -2.30
N SER A 95 6.51 12.52 -2.34
CA SER A 95 6.13 11.79 -3.54
C SER A 95 4.61 11.74 -3.81
N VAL A 96 3.79 12.32 -2.91
CA VAL A 96 2.31 12.37 -3.02
C VAL A 96 1.87 13.61 -3.78
#